data_AF-A0A914HEY7-F1
#
_entry.id   AF-A0A914HEY7-F1
#
_cell.length_a   1.000
_cell.length_b   1.000
_cell.length_c   1.000
_cell.angle_alpha   90.00
_cell.angle_beta   90.00
_cell.angle_gamma   90.00
#
_symmetry.space_group_name_H-M   'P 1'
#
loop_
_entity.id
_entity.type
_entity.pdbx_description
1 polymer ?
#
loop_
_entity_poly.entity_id
_entity_poly.type
_entity_poly.pdbx_seq_one_letter_code
_entity_poly.pdbx_strand_id
1 'polypeptide(L)'
;MPQQNRWDSAACHWDLTLSEPDRLIVQNNGKSNGWRSVRAERQISKENTGIFYYEVKIIVKKSFVFIGLAPKQMPLNKTVGEYKGTYGWEFIDGKPKFSVGDVIGCGVNLATRQIIYTKNGQRLETAGLRVDSAAELFPCVTLYNPGTKIEANFGPNFKFNIAADGI
;
A
#
# COMPACT_ATOMS: atom_id res chain seq x y z
N MET A 1 13.66 -13.91 -14.68
CA MET A 1 12.53 -12.94 -14.71
C MET A 1 13.00 -11.66 -14.05
N PRO A 2 12.66 -10.46 -14.55
CA PRO A 2 12.99 -9.24 -13.83
C PRO A 2 12.34 -9.32 -12.44
N GLN A 3 13.11 -8.96 -11.40
CA GLN A 3 12.62 -8.97 -10.04
C GLN A 3 11.40 -8.04 -9.95
N GLN A 4 10.30 -8.50 -9.36
CA GLN A 4 9.15 -7.65 -9.04
C GLN A 4 9.52 -6.65 -7.94
N ASN A 5 8.68 -5.65 -7.71
CA ASN A 5 8.92 -4.70 -6.62
C ASN A 5 8.89 -5.43 -5.26
N ARG A 6 9.45 -4.79 -4.23
CA ARG A 6 9.48 -5.29 -2.85
C ARG A 6 9.61 -4.12 -1.88
N TRP A 7 9.47 -4.37 -0.58
CA TRP A 7 9.70 -3.34 0.44
C TRP A 7 11.19 -2.97 0.52
N ASP A 8 11.46 -1.68 0.64
CA ASP A 8 12.79 -1.11 0.71
C ASP A 8 13.30 -1.07 2.16
N SER A 9 14.37 -1.80 2.45
CA SER A 9 15.02 -1.77 3.77
C SER A 9 15.57 -0.38 4.13
N ALA A 10 15.96 0.44 3.14
CA ALA A 10 16.45 1.80 3.36
C ALA A 10 15.30 2.82 3.59
N ALA A 11 14.08 2.50 3.15
CA ALA A 11 12.89 3.30 3.37
C ALA A 11 11.88 2.60 4.29
N CYS A 12 12.39 1.95 5.34
CA CYS A 12 11.63 1.20 6.34
C CYS A 12 11.87 1.79 7.73
N HIS A 13 10.80 2.04 8.49
CA HIS A 13 10.95 2.44 9.89
C HIS A 13 11.68 1.33 10.67
N TRP A 14 12.65 1.69 11.51
CA TRP A 14 13.56 0.77 12.23
C TRP A 14 12.86 -0.26 13.15
N ASP A 15 11.67 0.03 13.65
CA ASP A 15 10.82 -0.92 14.40
C ASP A 15 10.04 -1.92 13.51
N LEU A 16 10.09 -1.78 12.18
CA LEU A 16 9.51 -2.74 11.25
C LEU A 16 10.58 -3.75 10.84
N THR A 17 10.18 -5.02 10.76
CA THR A 17 11.04 -6.09 10.26
C THR A 17 10.49 -6.57 8.93
N LEU A 18 11.37 -6.64 7.93
CA LEU A 18 11.10 -7.22 6.62
C LEU A 18 11.58 -8.68 6.62
N SER A 19 10.75 -9.60 6.12
CA SER A 19 11.19 -11.00 5.96
C SER A 19 12.02 -11.16 4.69
N GLU A 20 13.27 -11.58 4.84
CA GLU A 20 14.21 -11.84 3.74
C GLU A 20 13.98 -13.23 3.10
N PRO A 21 14.39 -13.45 1.84
CA PRO A 21 15.07 -12.50 0.94
C PRO A 21 14.10 -11.60 0.12
N ASP A 22 12.83 -11.97 0.08
CA ASP A 22 11.89 -11.38 -0.87
C ASP A 22 11.37 -10.01 -0.42
N ARG A 23 11.41 -9.72 0.88
CA ARG A 23 10.92 -8.47 1.49
C ARG A 23 9.49 -8.11 1.08
N LEU A 24 8.62 -9.12 1.06
CA LEU A 24 7.18 -8.94 0.84
C LEU A 24 6.39 -8.85 2.15
N ILE A 25 6.90 -9.47 3.22
CA ILE A 25 6.26 -9.50 4.53
C ILE A 25 6.84 -8.40 5.42
N VAL A 26 5.95 -7.63 6.05
CA VAL A 26 6.28 -6.60 7.04
C VAL A 26 5.65 -6.96 8.37
N GLN A 27 6.44 -6.92 9.44
CA GLN A 27 5.95 -7.08 10.81
C GLN A 27 6.35 -5.89 11.66
N ASN A 28 5.40 -5.33 12.40
CA ASN A 28 5.68 -4.31 13.40
C ASN A 28 6.19 -4.96 14.69
N ASN A 29 7.45 -4.74 15.03
CA ASN A 29 8.13 -5.27 16.22
C ASN A 29 8.47 -4.17 17.24
N GLY A 30 7.88 -2.98 17.09
CA GLY A 30 8.06 -1.90 18.05
C GLY A 30 7.62 -2.29 19.46
N LYS A 31 8.13 -1.57 20.48
CA LYS A 31 7.79 -1.83 21.89
C LYS A 31 6.57 -1.06 22.39
N SER A 32 6.11 -0.06 21.63
CA SER A 32 5.01 0.83 21.98
C SER A 32 4.16 1.17 20.76
N ASN A 33 2.94 1.67 21.01
CA ASN A 33 2.07 2.18 19.96
C ASN A 33 2.75 3.35 19.24
N GLY A 34 2.68 3.37 17.92
CA GLY A 34 3.29 4.42 17.11
C GLY A 34 3.23 4.12 15.63
N TRP A 35 3.09 5.17 14.82
CA TRP A 35 3.02 5.05 13.37
C TRP A 35 4.36 4.62 12.80
N ARG A 36 4.36 3.56 12.00
CA ARG A 36 5.56 3.00 11.39
C ARG A 36 5.28 2.66 9.95
N SER A 37 6.02 3.29 9.06
CA SER A 37 5.80 3.19 7.62
C SER A 37 6.96 2.50 6.92
N VAL A 38 6.64 1.87 5.79
CA VAL A 38 7.62 1.37 4.83
C VAL A 38 7.15 1.69 3.41
N ARG A 39 8.09 2.05 2.55
CA ARG A 39 7.87 2.24 1.11
C ARG A 39 8.50 1.11 0.31
N ALA A 40 7.98 0.86 -0.88
CA ALA A 40 8.61 -0.06 -1.82
C ALA A 40 9.89 0.54 -2.44
N GLU A 41 10.77 -0.31 -2.97
CA GLU A 41 12.05 0.10 -3.57
C GLU A 41 11.85 0.96 -4.82
N ARG A 42 10.85 0.61 -5.63
CA ARG A 42 10.55 1.33 -6.86
C ARG A 42 9.28 2.14 -6.72
N GLN A 43 9.37 3.40 -7.14
CA GLN A 43 8.21 4.26 -7.39
C GLN A 43 7.42 3.76 -8.59
N ILE A 44 6.23 4.32 -8.76
CA ILE A 44 5.45 4.15 -9.98
C ILE A 44 6.28 4.66 -11.16
N SER A 45 6.51 3.80 -12.15
CA SER A 45 7.29 4.15 -13.34
C SER A 45 6.60 5.25 -14.15
N LYS A 46 7.39 6.22 -14.63
CA LYS A 46 6.93 7.28 -15.55
C LYS A 46 6.60 6.73 -16.94
N GLU A 47 7.18 5.60 -17.30
CA GLU A 47 7.00 4.95 -18.60
C GLU A 47 5.78 4.02 -18.62
N ASN A 48 5.17 3.75 -17.46
CA ASN A 48 3.98 2.92 -17.40
C ASN A 48 2.79 3.66 -18.02
N THR A 49 2.21 3.07 -19.05
CA THR A 49 0.89 3.41 -19.57
C THR A 49 -0.11 2.40 -19.01
N GLY A 50 -1.27 2.86 -18.51
CA GLY A 50 -2.32 1.98 -17.98
C GLY A 50 -2.45 2.07 -16.46
N ILE A 51 -2.59 0.93 -15.78
CA ILE A 51 -2.81 0.84 -14.34
C ILE A 51 -1.54 0.44 -13.62
N PHE A 52 -1.14 1.23 -12.63
CA PHE A 52 -0.26 0.77 -11.56
C PHE A 52 -1.08 0.13 -10.45
N TYR A 53 -0.70 -1.05 -9.94
CA TYR A 53 -1.46 -1.76 -8.92
C TYR A 53 -0.61 -2.70 -8.06
N TYR A 54 -0.95 -2.82 -6.79
CA TYR A 54 -0.42 -3.82 -5.87
C TYR A 54 -1.48 -4.24 -4.85
N GLU A 55 -1.31 -5.41 -4.24
CA GLU A 55 -2.19 -5.92 -3.19
C GLU A 55 -1.43 -6.12 -1.87
N VAL A 56 -2.15 -6.03 -0.77
CA VAL A 56 -1.67 -6.31 0.58
C VAL A 56 -2.63 -7.23 1.29
N LYS A 57 -2.14 -8.38 1.74
CA LYS A 57 -2.86 -9.32 2.59
C LYS A 57 -2.62 -9.00 4.06
N ILE A 58 -3.69 -8.94 4.84
CA ILE A 58 -3.61 -8.74 6.29
C ILE A 58 -3.44 -10.11 6.97
N ILE A 59 -2.24 -10.41 7.47
CA ILE A 59 -1.93 -11.68 8.15
C ILE A 59 -2.32 -11.60 9.63
N VAL A 60 -1.92 -10.54 10.32
CA VAL A 60 -2.26 -10.27 11.72
C VAL A 60 -2.61 -8.80 11.85
N LYS A 61 -3.76 -8.49 12.45
CA LYS A 61 -4.20 -7.12 12.70
C LYS A 61 -4.33 -6.89 14.19
N LYS A 62 -3.49 -6.02 14.76
CA LYS A 62 -3.61 -5.60 16.16
C LYS A 62 -4.34 -4.27 16.32
N SER A 63 -4.24 -3.39 15.31
CA SER A 63 -4.94 -2.10 15.27
C SER A 63 -4.98 -1.58 13.83
N PHE A 64 -4.80 -0.27 13.63
CA PHE A 64 -4.80 0.46 12.38
C PHE A 64 -3.69 0.01 11.39
N VAL A 65 -4.07 -0.04 10.12
CA VAL A 65 -3.26 -0.47 8.98
C VAL A 65 -3.70 0.38 7.78
N PHE A 66 -2.82 1.31 7.39
CA PHE A 66 -3.04 2.16 6.23
C PHE A 66 -2.29 1.59 5.03
N ILE A 67 -2.97 1.55 3.89
CA ILE A 67 -2.40 1.08 2.62
C ILE A 67 -2.59 2.19 1.59
N GLY A 68 -1.54 2.54 0.86
CA GLY A 68 -1.59 3.70 -0.01
C GLY A 68 -0.33 3.98 -0.81
N LEU A 69 -0.16 5.25 -1.13
CA LEU A 69 0.88 5.82 -1.95
C LEU A 69 1.49 7.02 -1.23
N ALA A 70 2.81 7.07 -1.16
CA ALA A 70 3.54 8.16 -0.50
C ALA A 70 4.78 8.57 -1.29
N PRO A 71 5.17 9.86 -1.26
CA PRO A 71 6.40 10.32 -1.86
C PRO A 71 7.58 10.04 -0.90
N LYS A 72 8.81 10.15 -1.40
CA LYS A 72 10.03 9.85 -0.63
C LYS A 72 10.20 10.74 0.61
N GLN A 73 9.65 11.95 0.58
CA GLN A 73 9.76 12.96 1.63
C GLN A 73 8.92 12.65 2.87
N MET A 74 7.91 11.76 2.78
CA MET A 74 7.11 11.41 3.96
C MET A 74 8.03 10.80 5.04
N PRO A 75 8.05 11.33 6.28
CA PRO A 75 8.79 10.70 7.37
C PRO A 75 8.23 9.31 7.69
N LEU A 76 9.10 8.36 8.03
CA LEU A 76 8.71 6.96 8.24
C LEU A 76 7.92 6.73 9.55
N ASN A 77 7.84 7.74 10.41
CA ASN A 77 7.00 7.75 11.62
C ASN A 77 5.67 8.53 11.43
N LYS A 78 5.28 8.78 10.17
CA LYS A 78 4.01 9.41 9.79
C LYS A 78 3.15 8.45 8.97
N THR A 79 1.87 8.78 8.85
CA THR A 79 0.83 7.93 8.29
C THR A 79 0.56 8.23 6.82
N VAL A 80 0.53 7.18 5.99
CA VAL A 80 0.07 7.29 4.59
C VAL A 80 -1.44 7.57 4.55
N GLY A 81 -1.84 8.63 3.85
CA GLY A 81 -3.22 9.15 3.80
C GLY A 81 -3.49 10.35 4.70
N GLU A 82 -2.64 10.61 5.69
CA GLU A 82 -2.74 11.80 6.56
C GLU A 82 -1.63 12.81 6.31
N TYR A 83 -0.42 12.34 5.96
CA TYR A 83 0.69 13.23 5.65
C TYR A 83 0.48 13.92 4.30
N LYS A 84 0.85 15.21 4.21
CA LYS A 84 0.69 16.00 2.97
C LYS A 84 1.34 15.30 1.77
N GLY A 85 0.60 15.22 0.67
CA GLY A 85 1.06 14.60 -0.58
C GLY A 85 0.99 13.06 -0.57
N THR A 86 0.31 12.46 0.40
CA THR A 86 0.07 11.02 0.46
C THR A 86 -1.38 10.67 0.21
N TYR A 87 -1.60 9.46 -0.27
CA TYR A 87 -2.92 8.94 -0.61
C TYR A 87 -3.05 7.57 0.02
N GLY A 88 -3.79 7.48 1.11
CA GLY A 88 -3.97 6.26 1.86
C GLY A 88 -5.44 5.97 2.06
N TRP A 89 -5.79 4.70 2.12
CA TRP A 89 -7.10 4.27 2.58
C TRP A 89 -7.00 3.76 4.00
N GLU A 90 -7.73 4.43 4.89
CA GLU A 90 -8.19 3.88 6.15
C GLU A 90 -9.54 4.53 6.51
N PHE A 91 -10.35 3.82 7.31
CA PHE A 91 -11.57 4.27 8.01
C PHE A 91 -11.97 5.73 7.75
N ILE A 92 -12.65 5.96 6.61
CA ILE A 92 -13.63 7.04 6.57
C ILE A 92 -14.93 6.41 7.05
N ASP A 93 -15.66 7.08 7.92
CA ASP A 93 -16.99 6.63 8.33
C ASP A 93 -17.82 6.25 7.09
N GLY A 94 -18.40 5.05 7.12
CA GLY A 94 -19.14 4.47 6.00
C GLY A 94 -18.33 3.58 5.04
N LYS A 95 -17.00 3.46 5.18
CA LYS A 95 -16.18 2.56 4.33
C LYS A 95 -15.99 1.16 4.94
N PRO A 96 -15.82 0.10 4.12
CA PRO A 96 -15.64 -1.26 4.61
C PRO A 96 -14.43 -1.39 5.54
N LYS A 97 -14.64 -1.98 6.72
CA LYS A 97 -13.56 -2.30 7.66
C LYS A 97 -12.71 -3.44 7.10
N PHE A 98 -11.39 -3.37 7.30
CA PHE A 98 -10.47 -4.44 6.93
C PHE A 98 -10.16 -5.34 8.12
N SER A 99 -10.05 -6.64 7.87
CA SER A 99 -9.85 -7.68 8.87
C SER A 99 -8.76 -8.66 8.46
N VAL A 100 -8.33 -9.50 9.41
CA VAL A 100 -7.40 -10.60 9.13
C VAL A 100 -7.95 -11.47 8.00
N GLY A 101 -7.11 -11.80 7.02
CA GLY A 101 -7.47 -12.58 5.84
C GLY A 101 -7.90 -11.75 4.63
N ASP A 102 -8.26 -10.48 4.81
CA ASP A 102 -8.60 -9.61 3.69
C ASP A 102 -7.37 -9.32 2.81
N VAL A 103 -7.61 -9.23 1.50
CA VAL A 103 -6.66 -8.74 0.50
C VAL A 103 -7.13 -7.37 0.02
N ILE A 104 -6.32 -6.36 0.25
CA ILE A 104 -6.63 -4.97 -0.09
C ILE A 104 -5.72 -4.52 -1.22
N GLY A 105 -6.33 -4.10 -2.32
CA GLY A 105 -5.60 -3.56 -3.46
C GLY A 105 -5.50 -2.04 -3.42
N CYS A 106 -4.39 -1.49 -3.90
CA CYS A 106 -4.19 -0.07 -4.12
C CYS A 106 -3.52 0.15 -5.47
N GLY A 107 -4.02 1.11 -6.25
CA GLY A 107 -3.47 1.43 -7.55
C GLY A 107 -3.88 2.81 -8.06
N VAL A 108 -3.38 3.13 -9.25
CA VAL A 108 -3.69 4.37 -9.96
C VAL A 108 -3.91 4.05 -11.44
N ASN A 109 -5.02 4.52 -12.00
CA ASN A 109 -5.13 4.66 -13.44
C ASN A 109 -4.29 5.88 -13.84
N LEU A 110 -3.18 5.65 -14.55
CA LEU A 110 -2.20 6.70 -14.84
C LEU A 110 -2.70 7.72 -15.87
N ALA A 111 -3.67 7.35 -16.72
CA ALA A 111 -4.29 8.26 -17.68
C ALA A 111 -5.27 9.24 -16.99
N THR A 112 -6.13 8.72 -16.11
CA THR A 112 -7.16 9.52 -15.42
C THR A 112 -6.73 10.06 -14.07
N ARG A 113 -5.55 9.61 -13.60
CA ARG A 113 -4.99 9.83 -12.26
C ARG A 113 -5.87 9.33 -11.12
N GLN A 114 -6.89 8.53 -11.43
CA GLN A 114 -7.84 8.02 -10.46
C GLN A 114 -7.19 6.95 -9.60
N ILE A 115 -7.38 7.06 -8.29
CA ILE A 115 -6.95 6.02 -7.34
C ILE A 115 -7.95 4.86 -7.38
N ILE A 116 -7.44 3.64 -7.38
CA ILE A 116 -8.21 2.40 -7.37
C ILE A 116 -7.94 1.71 -6.03
N TYR A 117 -9.00 1.40 -5.30
CA TYR A 117 -8.94 0.50 -4.15
C TYR A 117 -9.82 -0.71 -4.38
N THR A 118 -9.39 -1.86 -3.91
CA THR A 118 -10.19 -3.08 -3.94
C THR A 118 -10.16 -3.76 -2.58
N LYS A 119 -11.20 -4.54 -2.30
CA LYS A 119 -11.23 -5.48 -1.19
C LYS A 119 -11.62 -6.85 -1.73
N ASN A 120 -10.78 -7.84 -1.48
CA ASN A 120 -11.01 -9.24 -1.86
C ASN A 120 -11.36 -9.43 -3.34
N GLY A 121 -10.73 -8.65 -4.23
CA GLY A 121 -10.96 -8.71 -5.67
C GLY A 121 -12.19 -7.92 -6.15
N GLN A 122 -12.87 -7.19 -5.27
CA GLN A 122 -13.98 -6.29 -5.65
C GLN A 122 -13.54 -4.83 -5.55
N ARG A 123 -13.83 -4.04 -6.58
CA ARG A 123 -13.52 -2.61 -6.61
C ARG A 123 -14.38 -1.84 -5.61
N LEU A 124 -13.74 -0.94 -4.88
CA LEU A 124 -14.39 -0.01 -3.96
C LEU A 124 -14.72 1.30 -4.68
N GLU A 125 -15.69 2.04 -4.15
CA GLU A 125 -16.03 3.37 -4.68
C GLU A 125 -14.92 4.39 -4.37
N THR A 126 -14.23 4.83 -5.42
CA THR A 126 -13.08 5.76 -5.33
C THR A 126 -13.16 6.91 -6.34
N ALA A 127 -14.33 7.17 -6.93
CA ALA A 127 -14.49 8.14 -8.02
C ALA A 127 -14.00 9.56 -7.69
N GLY A 128 -14.09 9.97 -6.43
CA GLY A 128 -13.61 11.27 -5.95
C GLY A 128 -12.11 11.35 -5.67
N LEU A 129 -11.35 10.26 -5.75
CA LEU A 129 -9.95 10.20 -5.34
C LEU A 129 -9.00 10.22 -6.54
N ARG A 130 -8.17 11.27 -6.64
CA ARG A 130 -7.15 11.42 -7.69
C ARG A 130 -5.81 11.84 -7.10
N VAL A 131 -4.73 11.44 -7.78
CA VAL A 131 -3.38 11.91 -7.47
C VAL A 131 -3.04 13.15 -8.31
N ASP A 132 -2.25 14.07 -7.75
CA ASP A 132 -1.76 15.23 -8.49
C ASP A 132 -0.71 14.80 -9.53
N SER A 133 0.23 13.98 -9.08
CA SER A 133 1.27 13.33 -9.90
C SER A 133 1.57 11.93 -9.35
N ALA A 134 1.45 10.90 -10.20
CA ALA A 134 1.77 9.52 -9.82
C ALA A 134 3.28 9.22 -9.82
N ALA A 135 4.05 9.97 -10.60
CA ALA A 135 5.44 9.67 -10.92
C ALA A 135 6.43 9.78 -9.74
N GLU A 136 5.99 10.39 -8.64
CA GLU A 136 6.80 10.59 -7.43
C GLU A 136 6.35 9.69 -6.27
N LEU A 137 5.33 8.85 -6.51
CA LEU A 137 4.70 8.04 -5.49
C LEU A 137 5.24 6.61 -5.48
N PHE A 138 5.37 6.09 -4.27
CA PHE A 138 5.75 4.73 -3.98
C PHE A 138 4.59 4.02 -3.29
N PRO A 139 4.37 2.72 -3.54
CA PRO A 139 3.59 1.88 -2.63
C PRO A 139 4.07 2.06 -1.20
N CYS A 140 3.13 2.21 -0.29
CA CYS A 140 3.42 2.51 1.09
C CYS A 140 2.37 1.90 2.01
N VAL A 141 2.82 1.35 3.15
CA VAL A 141 1.95 0.94 4.24
C VAL A 141 2.37 1.59 5.55
N THR A 142 1.42 1.83 6.44
CA THR A 142 1.66 2.28 7.83
C THR A 142 1.00 1.32 8.81
N LEU A 143 1.75 0.84 9.79
CA LEU A 143 1.29 -0.02 10.87
C LEU A 143 1.37 0.70 12.21
N TYR A 144 0.34 0.59 13.07
CA TYR A 144 0.32 1.29 14.36
C TYR A 144 0.78 0.42 15.55
N ASN A 145 0.06 -0.69 15.79
CA ASN A 145 0.33 -1.53 16.96
C ASN A 145 1.39 -2.62 16.67
N PRO A 146 2.31 -2.87 17.61
CA PRO A 146 3.20 -4.03 17.58
C PRO A 146 2.44 -5.35 17.41
N GLY A 147 3.06 -6.29 16.70
CA GLY A 147 2.48 -7.59 16.36
C GLY A 147 1.58 -7.60 15.12
N THR A 148 1.35 -6.44 14.49
CA THR A 148 0.67 -6.38 13.18
C THR A 148 1.59 -6.91 12.09
N LYS A 149 1.05 -7.75 11.19
CA LYS A 149 1.79 -8.41 10.12
C LYS A 149 1.00 -8.37 8.81
N ILE A 150 1.65 -7.97 7.72
CA ILE A 150 1.07 -7.91 6.38
C ILE A 150 2.01 -8.54 5.36
N GLU A 151 1.47 -8.90 4.20
CA GLU A 151 2.22 -9.43 3.06
C GLU A 151 1.80 -8.69 1.80
N ALA A 152 2.78 -8.20 1.04
CA ALA A 152 2.55 -7.52 -0.23
C ALA A 152 2.62 -8.47 -1.41
N ASN A 153 1.85 -8.15 -2.43
CA ASN A 153 1.88 -8.74 -3.74
C ASN A 153 2.02 -7.61 -4.76
N PHE A 154 3.21 -7.49 -5.34
CA PHE A 154 3.50 -6.49 -6.38
C PHE A 154 3.24 -7.01 -7.80
N GLY A 155 2.50 -8.13 -7.92
CA GLY A 155 2.02 -8.70 -9.16
C GLY A 155 2.82 -9.89 -9.67
N PRO A 156 2.56 -10.36 -10.90
CA PRO A 156 1.44 -9.95 -11.74
C PRO A 156 0.11 -10.61 -11.33
N ASN A 157 0.14 -11.61 -10.45
CA ASN A 157 -1.03 -12.43 -10.13
C ASN A 157 -1.81 -11.81 -8.98
N PHE A 158 -2.88 -11.08 -9.30
CA PHE A 158 -3.72 -10.40 -8.32
C PHE A 158 -5.02 -11.16 -8.06
N LYS A 159 -5.63 -10.94 -6.89
CA LYS A 159 -7.00 -11.36 -6.62
C LYS A 159 -8.01 -10.52 -7.40
N PHE A 160 -7.72 -9.24 -7.59
CA PHE A 160 -8.48 -8.37 -8.48
C PHE A 160 -8.17 -8.64 -9.95
N ASN A 161 -9.21 -8.83 -10.76
CA ASN A 161 -9.06 -8.98 -12.20
C ASN A 161 -9.00 -7.62 -12.90
N ILE A 162 -7.79 -7.10 -13.07
CA ILE A 162 -7.56 -5.79 -13.71
C ILE A 162 -8.11 -5.75 -15.15
N ALA A 163 -7.96 -6.84 -15.91
CA ALA A 163 -8.36 -6.89 -17.33
C ALA A 163 -9.88 -6.88 -17.55
N ALA A 164 -10.66 -7.42 -16.59
CA ALA A 164 -12.11 -7.49 -16.70
C ALA A 164 -12.83 -6.20 -16.29
N ASP A 165 -12.17 -5.27 -15.60
CA ASP A 165 -12.79 -4.06 -15.05
C ASP A 165 -12.89 -2.90 -16.07
N GLY A 166 -12.62 -3.18 -17.36
CA GLY A 166 -12.90 -2.25 -18.46
C GLY A 166 -12.03 -0.99 -18.51
N ILE A 167 -10.77 -1.09 -18.03
CA ILE A 167 -9.75 -0.03 -18.17
C ILE A 167 -8.70 -0.46 -19.19
#